data_AF-A0A2G9UEU1-F1
#
_entry.id   AF-A0A2G9UEU1-F1
#
_cell.length_a   1.000
_cell.length_b   1.000
_cell.length_c   1.000
_cell.angle_alpha   90.00
_cell.angle_beta   90.00
_cell.angle_gamma   90.00
#
_symmetry.space_group_name_H-M   'P 1'
#
loop_
_entity.id
_entity.type
_entity.pdbx_description
1 polymer ?
#
loop_
_entity_poly.entity_id
_entity_poly.type
_entity_poly.pdbx_seq_one_letter_code
_entity_poly.pdbx_strand_id
1 'polypeptide(L)'
;MHAALSPTRPVSAEEQQAINDLRTILPSIECLEDSYVLRWLRAKDLRFDETADSLKKHVVFRKAWELDTISSWEAPEADWKWALAQYVNLDGWPVHWGGNRVENGDPKCPATIRYGMGPVPSDYFVDPKRAMPDYDQLTTVYAGDKHLISIRVKERCKICWQYMTDDDDIGFAIHFDPSFQV
;
A
#
# COMPACT_ATOMS: atom_id res chain seq x y z
N MET A 1 16.57 4.36 -0.07
CA MET A 1 16.06 5.54 -0.79
C MET A 1 14.59 5.72 -0.42
N HIS A 2 14.26 6.78 0.33
CA HIS A 2 12.89 7.11 0.69
C HIS A 2 12.09 7.33 -0.60
N ALA A 3 10.99 6.58 -0.79
CA ALA A 3 9.94 7.03 -1.70
C ALA A 3 9.59 8.45 -1.25
N ALA A 4 9.90 9.42 -2.10
CA ALA A 4 9.65 10.81 -1.83
C ALA A 4 8.16 10.97 -1.55
N LEU A 5 7.81 11.09 -0.27
CA LEU A 5 6.62 11.80 0.14
C LEU A 5 6.72 13.12 -0.62
N SER A 6 5.87 13.33 -1.62
CA SER A 6 5.83 14.60 -2.33
C SER A 6 5.84 15.70 -1.27
N PRO A 7 6.79 16.66 -1.29
CA PRO A 7 6.80 17.73 -0.32
C PRO A 7 5.49 18.48 -0.53
N THR A 8 4.49 18.21 0.31
CA THR A 8 3.23 18.92 0.25
C THR A 8 3.57 20.36 0.54
N ARG A 9 3.47 21.21 -0.48
CA ARG A 9 3.73 22.65 -0.35
C ARG A 9 3.02 23.16 0.91
N PRO A 10 3.68 24.04 1.69
CA PRO A 10 3.07 24.59 2.89
C PRO A 10 1.71 25.20 2.55
N VAL A 11 0.78 25.11 3.51
CA VAL A 11 -0.58 25.63 3.36
C VAL A 11 -0.50 27.16 3.22
N SER A 12 -1.09 27.72 2.17
CA SER A 12 -1.15 29.18 2.01
C SER A 12 -2.20 29.79 2.94
N ALA A 13 -2.12 31.10 3.19
CA ALA A 13 -3.12 31.80 4.00
C ALA A 13 -4.54 31.71 3.40
N GLU A 14 -4.64 31.75 2.06
CA GLU A 14 -5.90 31.58 1.32
C GLU A 14 -6.46 30.16 1.49
N GLU A 15 -5.59 29.14 1.42
CA GLU A 15 -5.98 27.75 1.68
C GLU A 15 -6.48 27.56 3.11
N GLN A 16 -5.78 28.14 4.09
CA GLN A 16 -6.17 28.05 5.48
C GLN A 16 -7.51 28.72 5.74
N GLN A 17 -7.76 29.88 5.12
CA GLN A 17 -9.04 30.56 5.21
C GLN A 17 -10.16 29.73 4.59
N ALA A 18 -9.95 29.19 3.38
CA ALA A 18 -10.94 28.34 2.71
C ALA A 18 -11.27 27.07 3.52
N ILE A 19 -10.28 26.48 4.20
CA ILE A 19 -10.50 25.34 5.12
C ILE A 19 -11.40 25.75 6.29
N ASN A 20 -11.10 26.89 6.93
CA ASN A 20 -11.89 27.39 8.05
C ASN A 20 -13.34 27.65 7.62
N ASP A 21 -13.55 28.27 6.46
CA ASP A 21 -14.86 28.58 5.92
C ASP A 21 -15.64 27.30 5.57
N LEU A 22 -14.97 26.31 4.95
CA LEU A 22 -15.58 25.00 4.65
C LEU A 22 -16.02 24.27 5.92
N ARG A 23 -15.28 24.38 7.03
CA ARG A 23 -15.65 23.77 8.31
C ARG A 23 -16.93 24.36 8.91
N THR A 24 -17.30 25.58 8.57
CA THR A 24 -18.57 26.17 9.06
C THR A 24 -19.80 25.56 8.38
N ILE A 25 -19.67 25.06 7.15
CA ILE A 25 -20.79 24.56 6.34
C ILE A 25 -20.85 23.03 6.25
N LEU A 26 -19.75 22.35 6.54
CA LEU A 26 -19.68 20.90 6.54
C LEU A 26 -20.14 20.34 7.89
N PRO A 27 -20.88 19.22 7.90
CA PRO A 27 -21.22 18.55 9.15
C PRO A 27 -19.94 18.12 9.87
N SER A 28 -19.95 18.20 11.21
CA SER A 28 -18.83 17.74 12.04
C SER A 28 -18.58 16.26 11.80
N ILE A 29 -17.36 15.91 11.38
CA ILE A 29 -16.94 14.55 11.08
C ILE A 29 -15.59 14.33 11.75
N GLU A 30 -15.53 13.35 12.64
CA GLU A 30 -14.35 13.06 13.47
C GLU A 30 -13.09 12.74 12.66
N CYS A 31 -13.22 12.28 11.41
CA CYS A 31 -12.10 11.89 10.57
C CYS A 31 -11.68 12.92 9.50
N LEU A 32 -12.28 14.12 9.49
CA LEU A 32 -12.03 15.16 8.47
C LEU A 32 -10.99 16.19 8.98
N GLU A 33 -9.74 15.74 9.02
CA GLU A 33 -8.58 16.58 9.29
C GLU A 33 -8.40 17.67 8.21
N ASP A 34 -7.78 18.80 8.57
CA ASP A 34 -7.55 19.94 7.66
C ASP A 34 -6.78 19.53 6.41
N SER A 35 -5.85 18.58 6.56
CA SER A 35 -5.10 18.00 5.44
C SER A 35 -5.99 17.26 4.44
N TYR A 36 -7.10 16.67 4.88
CA TYR A 36 -8.06 15.99 4.03
C TYR A 36 -8.87 17.02 3.23
N VAL A 37 -9.41 18.06 3.89
CA VAL A 37 -10.14 19.16 3.24
C VAL A 37 -9.27 19.84 2.19
N LEU A 38 -8.01 20.10 2.55
CA LEU A 38 -7.01 20.70 1.65
C LEU A 38 -6.80 19.88 0.37
N ARG A 39 -6.85 18.54 0.44
CA ARG A 39 -6.72 17.68 -0.73
C ARG A 39 -7.84 17.92 -1.74
N TRP A 40 -9.06 18.12 -1.28
CA TRP A 40 -10.21 18.43 -2.15
C TRP A 40 -10.13 19.85 -2.72
N LEU A 41 -9.76 20.83 -1.91
CA LEU A 41 -9.52 22.21 -2.35
C LEU A 41 -8.47 22.27 -3.45
N ARG A 42 -7.33 21.58 -3.27
CA ARG A 42 -6.25 21.54 -4.27
C ARG A 42 -6.64 20.82 -5.54
N ALA A 43 -7.45 19.76 -5.47
CA ALA A 43 -7.95 19.05 -6.64
C ALA A 43 -8.94 19.86 -7.47
N LYS A 44 -9.45 20.98 -6.93
CA LYS A 44 -10.46 21.85 -7.54
C LYS A 44 -9.97 23.29 -7.69
N ASP A 45 -8.65 23.53 -7.63
CA ASP A 45 -8.04 24.85 -7.77
C ASP A 45 -8.70 25.91 -6.86
N LEU A 46 -8.96 25.55 -5.59
CA LEU A 46 -9.58 26.41 -4.58
C LEU A 46 -11.02 26.86 -4.89
N ARG A 47 -11.72 26.19 -5.81
CA ARG A 47 -13.14 26.45 -6.08
C ARG A 47 -14.00 25.99 -4.92
N PHE A 48 -14.40 26.95 -4.08
CA PHE A 48 -15.09 26.71 -2.81
C PHE A 48 -16.39 25.92 -2.97
N ASP A 49 -17.31 26.39 -3.81
CA ASP A 49 -18.65 25.79 -3.94
C ASP A 49 -18.59 24.34 -4.43
N GLU A 50 -17.76 24.08 -5.44
CA GLU A 50 -17.55 22.73 -5.97
C GLU A 50 -16.88 21.80 -4.96
N THR A 51 -15.97 22.34 -4.15
CA THR A 51 -15.32 21.59 -3.08
C THR A 51 -16.32 21.25 -2.00
N ALA A 52 -17.15 22.21 -1.58
CA ALA A 52 -18.21 22.02 -0.60
C ALA A 52 -19.22 20.95 -1.04
N ASP A 53 -19.70 21.02 -2.29
CA ASP A 53 -20.63 20.04 -2.84
C ASP A 53 -20.01 18.65 -2.97
N SER A 54 -18.75 18.57 -3.40
CA SER A 54 -18.03 17.30 -3.49
C SER A 54 -17.82 16.68 -2.12
N LEU A 55 -17.45 17.49 -1.12
CA LEU A 55 -17.29 17.05 0.26
C LEU A 55 -18.63 16.58 0.83
N LYS A 56 -19.72 17.34 0.69
CA LYS A 56 -21.06 16.91 1.14
C LYS A 56 -21.47 15.56 0.53
N LYS A 57 -21.28 15.37 -0.77
CA LYS A 57 -21.53 14.09 -1.45
C LYS A 57 -20.64 12.96 -0.89
N HIS A 58 -19.37 13.25 -0.64
CA HIS A 58 -18.45 12.31 -0.05
C HIS A 58 -18.86 11.92 1.38
N VAL A 59 -19.35 12.85 2.20
CA VAL A 59 -19.90 12.54 3.54
C VAL A 59 -21.08 11.57 3.45
N VAL A 60 -22.03 11.84 2.56
CA VAL A 60 -23.18 10.97 2.33
C VAL A 60 -22.73 9.58 1.89
N PHE A 61 -21.77 9.50 0.96
CA PHE A 61 -21.19 8.24 0.50
C PHE A 61 -20.53 7.47 1.66
N ARG A 62 -19.70 8.13 2.47
CA ARG A 62 -19.05 7.49 3.64
C ARG A 62 -20.05 6.86 4.59
N LYS A 63 -21.13 7.59 4.88
CA LYS A 63 -22.19 7.11 5.78
C LYS A 63 -22.98 5.96 5.16
N ALA A 64 -23.34 6.07 3.88
CA ALA A 64 -24.11 5.03 3.19
C ALA A 64 -23.36 3.71 3.07
N TRP A 65 -22.03 3.76 3.02
CA TRP A 65 -21.16 2.59 2.87
C TRP A 65 -20.40 2.23 4.15
N GLU A 66 -20.77 2.81 5.29
CA GLU A 66 -20.18 2.52 6.60
C GLU A 66 -18.63 2.56 6.60
N LEU A 67 -18.04 3.52 5.88
CA LEU A 67 -16.58 3.54 5.66
C LEU A 67 -15.77 3.78 6.93
N ASP A 68 -16.38 4.27 8.00
CA ASP A 68 -15.72 4.46 9.29
C ASP A 68 -15.45 3.12 10.01
N THR A 69 -16.18 2.06 9.65
CA THR A 69 -16.00 0.69 10.17
C THR A 69 -15.40 -0.26 9.13
N ILE A 70 -14.85 0.26 8.03
CA ILE A 70 -14.26 -0.56 6.96
C ILE A 70 -13.09 -1.43 7.44
N SER A 71 -12.39 -1.02 8.49
CA SER A 71 -11.30 -1.81 9.09
C SER A 71 -11.80 -3.11 9.74
N SER A 72 -13.06 -3.14 10.17
CA SER A 72 -13.76 -4.32 10.69
C SER A 72 -14.59 -5.04 9.64
N TRP A 73 -14.65 -4.53 8.41
CA TRP A 73 -15.36 -5.18 7.33
C TRP A 73 -14.55 -6.38 6.84
N GLU A 74 -15.09 -7.57 7.04
CA GLU A 74 -14.59 -8.79 6.42
C GLU A 74 -15.38 -9.03 5.14
N ALA A 75 -14.66 -9.11 4.01
CA ALA A 75 -15.27 -9.52 2.75
C ALA A 75 -15.86 -10.93 2.95
N PRO A 76 -17.17 -11.13 2.74
CA PRO A 76 -17.74 -12.47 2.68
C PRO A 76 -16.96 -13.29 1.65
N GLU A 77 -16.50 -14.49 2.02
CA GLU A 77 -15.76 -15.38 1.10
C GLU A 77 -16.54 -15.68 -0.20
N ALA A 78 -17.87 -15.51 -0.15
CA ALA A 78 -18.80 -15.66 -1.27
C ALA A 78 -18.78 -14.52 -2.31
N ASP A 79 -18.26 -13.34 -1.97
CA ASP A 79 -18.44 -12.14 -2.80
C ASP A 79 -17.59 -12.14 -4.05
N TRP A 80 -16.36 -12.66 -3.99
CA TRP A 80 -15.46 -12.60 -5.14
C TRP A 80 -15.87 -13.55 -6.26
N LYS A 81 -16.39 -14.74 -5.94
CA LYS A 81 -16.91 -15.70 -6.94
C LYS A 81 -18.19 -15.17 -7.58
N TRP A 82 -19.08 -14.58 -6.78
CA TRP A 82 -20.28 -13.95 -7.30
C TRP A 82 -19.94 -12.76 -8.22
N ALA A 83 -19.01 -11.90 -7.80
CA ALA A 83 -18.55 -10.78 -8.62
C ALA A 83 -17.92 -11.27 -9.93
N LEU A 84 -17.07 -12.29 -9.86
CA LEU A 84 -16.46 -12.92 -11.05
C LEU A 84 -17.53 -13.39 -12.05
N ALA A 85 -18.61 -14.01 -11.57
CA ALA A 85 -19.71 -14.48 -12.42
C ALA A 85 -20.44 -13.37 -13.19
N GLN A 86 -20.38 -12.11 -12.72
CA GLN A 86 -20.97 -10.97 -13.44
C GLN A 86 -20.14 -10.54 -14.65
N TYR A 87 -18.84 -10.84 -14.68
CA TYR A 87 -17.90 -10.33 -15.69
C TYR A 87 -17.27 -11.43 -16.55
N VAL A 88 -17.35 -12.69 -16.14
CA VAL A 88 -16.65 -13.81 -16.79
C VAL A 88 -17.61 -14.96 -17.06
N ASN A 89 -17.45 -15.59 -18.23
CA ASN A 89 -18.11 -16.86 -18.50
C ASN A 89 -17.49 -17.97 -17.63
N LEU A 90 -18.24 -18.43 -16.62
CA LEU A 90 -17.77 -19.43 -15.65
C LEU A 90 -17.41 -20.78 -16.31
N ASP A 91 -18.06 -21.16 -17.40
CA ASP A 91 -17.76 -22.43 -18.09
C ASP A 91 -16.43 -22.40 -18.85
N GLY A 92 -15.92 -21.19 -19.15
CA GLY A 92 -14.58 -20.99 -19.69
C GLY A 92 -13.50 -20.85 -18.63
N TRP A 93 -13.86 -20.70 -17.35
CA TRP A 93 -12.97 -20.30 -16.27
C TRP A 93 -12.67 -21.47 -15.31
N PRO A 94 -11.43 -21.67 -14.84
CA PRO A 94 -11.11 -22.85 -14.03
C PRO A 94 -11.80 -22.87 -12.66
N VAL A 95 -12.16 -24.07 -12.19
CA VAL A 95 -12.82 -24.29 -10.89
C VAL A 95 -12.03 -23.73 -9.71
N HIS A 96 -10.71 -23.93 -9.70
CA HIS A 96 -9.86 -23.43 -8.63
C HIS A 96 -9.94 -21.90 -8.46
N TRP A 97 -10.21 -21.19 -9.55
CA TRP A 97 -10.29 -19.74 -9.60
C TRP A 97 -11.74 -19.23 -9.68
N GLY A 98 -12.72 -20.04 -9.25
CA GLY A 98 -14.13 -19.63 -9.10
C GLY A 98 -15.04 -19.90 -10.29
N GLY A 99 -14.59 -20.63 -11.32
CA GLY A 99 -15.41 -21.04 -12.47
C GLY A 99 -15.90 -22.49 -12.40
N ASN A 100 -16.24 -23.05 -13.56
CA ASN A 100 -16.77 -24.42 -13.72
C ASN A 100 -15.86 -25.32 -14.59
N ARG A 101 -14.81 -24.77 -15.20
CA ARG A 101 -13.94 -25.50 -16.12
C ARG A 101 -12.96 -26.40 -15.37
N VAL A 102 -12.87 -27.65 -15.81
CA VAL A 102 -11.89 -28.65 -15.34
C VAL A 102 -11.18 -29.22 -16.57
N GLU A 103 -9.86 -29.32 -16.52
CA GLU A 103 -9.04 -29.83 -17.62
C GLU A 103 -8.37 -31.14 -17.21
N ASN A 104 -8.72 -32.26 -17.85
CA ASN A 104 -8.18 -33.59 -17.53
C ASN A 104 -8.28 -33.99 -16.04
N GLY A 105 -9.31 -33.51 -15.34
CA GLY A 105 -9.49 -33.73 -13.90
C GLY A 105 -8.73 -32.74 -13.00
N ASP A 106 -7.93 -31.82 -13.55
CA ASP A 106 -7.27 -30.75 -12.80
C ASP A 106 -8.15 -29.48 -12.76
N PRO A 107 -8.66 -29.07 -11.58
CA PRO A 107 -9.49 -27.88 -11.44
C PRO A 107 -8.72 -26.56 -11.63
N LYS A 108 -7.38 -26.60 -11.71
CA LYS A 108 -6.54 -25.41 -11.91
C LYS A 108 -6.30 -25.08 -13.39
N CYS A 109 -6.59 -26.01 -14.30
CA CYS A 109 -6.39 -25.88 -15.75
C CYS A 109 -5.00 -25.32 -16.12
N PRO A 110 -3.90 -26.04 -15.80
CA PRO A 110 -2.52 -25.55 -15.92
C PRO A 110 -2.09 -25.24 -17.36
N ALA A 111 -2.74 -25.81 -18.38
CA ALA A 111 -2.45 -25.48 -19.77
C ALA A 111 -2.94 -24.08 -20.16
N THR A 112 -3.98 -23.59 -19.47
CA THR A 112 -4.53 -22.25 -19.66
C THR A 112 -3.90 -21.24 -18.71
N ILE A 113 -3.74 -21.60 -17.43
CA ILE A 113 -3.17 -20.71 -16.40
C ILE A 113 -1.94 -21.39 -15.80
N ARG A 114 -0.75 -20.89 -16.14
CA ARG A 114 0.49 -21.33 -15.50
C ARG A 114 0.67 -20.62 -14.16
N TYR A 115 0.57 -21.35 -13.07
CA TYR A 115 0.67 -20.81 -11.70
C TYR A 115 2.02 -21.11 -11.02
N GLY A 116 3.09 -21.22 -11.82
CA GLY A 116 4.43 -21.62 -11.38
C GLY A 116 4.53 -23.15 -11.24
N MET A 117 5.50 -23.76 -11.91
CA MET A 117 5.68 -25.22 -11.96
C MET A 117 6.56 -25.76 -10.81
N GLY A 118 6.53 -25.09 -9.65
CA GLY A 118 7.41 -25.37 -8.52
C GLY A 118 8.62 -24.45 -8.45
N PRO A 119 9.69 -24.84 -7.72
CA PRO A 119 10.87 -24.02 -7.56
C PRO A 119 11.53 -23.74 -8.91
N VAL A 120 11.97 -22.50 -9.11
CA VAL A 120 12.71 -22.10 -10.31
C VAL A 120 14.02 -22.92 -10.36
N PRO A 121 14.35 -23.57 -11.49
CA PRO A 121 15.59 -24.31 -11.62
C PRO A 121 16.81 -23.42 -11.35
N SER A 122 17.85 -23.99 -10.72
CA SER A 122 19.07 -23.28 -10.33
C SER A 122 19.76 -22.56 -11.48
N ASP A 123 19.64 -23.08 -12.70
CA ASP A 123 20.28 -22.54 -13.90
C ASP A 123 19.73 -21.16 -14.29
N TYR A 124 18.54 -20.80 -13.80
CA TYR A 124 17.96 -19.46 -13.96
C TYR A 124 18.33 -18.50 -12.82
N PHE A 125 19.03 -18.96 -11.79
CA PHE A 125 19.46 -18.09 -10.70
C PHE A 125 20.53 -17.14 -11.24
N VAL A 126 20.34 -15.85 -10.99
CA VAL A 126 21.36 -14.86 -11.35
C VAL A 126 22.54 -15.05 -10.41
N ASP A 127 23.75 -15.13 -10.97
CA ASP A 127 24.99 -15.19 -10.19
C ASP A 127 25.06 -13.94 -9.29
N PRO A 128 25.08 -14.08 -7.95
CA PRO A 128 25.18 -12.97 -7.01
C PRO A 128 26.38 -12.05 -7.25
N LYS A 129 27.47 -12.57 -7.85
CA LYS A 129 28.66 -11.77 -8.18
C LYS A 129 28.47 -10.87 -9.41
N ARG A 130 27.51 -11.22 -10.28
CA ARG A 130 27.20 -10.49 -11.51
C ARG A 130 25.93 -9.64 -11.37
N ALA A 131 25.01 -10.05 -10.53
CA ALA A 131 23.93 -9.21 -10.04
C ALA A 131 24.53 -8.15 -9.12
N MET A 132 25.09 -7.07 -9.66
CA MET A 132 25.41 -5.89 -8.86
C MET A 132 24.09 -5.18 -8.53
N PRO A 133 23.56 -5.31 -7.30
CA PRO A 133 22.40 -4.55 -6.89
C PRO A 133 22.86 -3.11 -6.70
N ASP A 134 22.00 -2.15 -7.05
CA ASP A 134 22.26 -0.75 -6.72
C ASP A 134 22.04 -0.58 -5.21
N TYR A 135 23.12 -0.68 -4.42
CA TYR A 135 23.06 -0.56 -2.97
C TYR A 135 22.93 0.90 -2.55
N ASP A 136 21.94 1.18 -1.70
CA ASP A 136 21.68 2.54 -1.19
C ASP A 136 22.84 3.14 -0.38
N GLN A 137 23.63 2.29 0.29
CA GLN A 137 24.69 2.70 1.20
C GLN A 137 25.88 1.74 1.12
N LEU A 138 27.08 2.32 1.01
CA LEU A 138 28.35 1.63 1.20
C LEU A 138 28.96 2.16 2.50
N THR A 139 29.27 1.29 3.46
CA THR A 139 29.85 1.70 4.74
C THR A 139 30.92 0.72 5.22
N THR A 140 31.89 1.22 5.96
CA THR A 140 32.94 0.41 6.60
C THR A 140 32.67 0.38 8.10
N VAL A 141 32.56 -0.82 8.68
CA VAL A 141 32.36 -1.02 10.11
C VAL A 141 33.63 -1.66 10.67
N TYR A 142 34.27 -0.99 11.62
CA TYR A 142 35.48 -1.51 12.27
C TYR A 142 35.13 -2.58 13.32
N ALA A 143 36.11 -3.42 13.66
CA ALA A 143 35.94 -4.47 14.64
C ALA A 143 35.49 -3.91 16.01
N GLY A 144 34.37 -4.41 16.52
CA GLY A 144 33.76 -3.96 17.79
C GLY A 144 32.75 -2.81 17.64
N ASP A 145 32.71 -2.14 16.49
CA ASP A 145 31.76 -1.06 16.22
C ASP A 145 30.43 -1.58 15.69
N LYS A 146 29.42 -0.70 15.69
CA LYS A 146 28.07 -0.99 15.20
C LYS A 146 27.60 0.13 14.27
N HIS A 147 26.98 -0.25 13.16
CA HIS A 147 26.26 0.67 12.29
C HIS A 147 24.75 0.53 12.53
N LEU A 148 24.10 1.62 12.94
CA LEU A 148 22.68 1.61 13.29
C LEU A 148 21.85 2.39 12.27
N ILE A 149 20.86 1.73 11.68
CA ILE A 149 19.88 2.35 10.79
C ILE A 149 18.55 2.45 11.53
N SER A 150 18.07 3.68 11.74
CA SER A 150 16.77 3.92 12.38
C SER A 150 15.69 4.11 11.33
N ILE A 151 14.63 3.31 11.39
CA ILE A 151 13.48 3.38 10.47
C ILE A 151 12.21 3.61 11.28
N ARG A 152 11.50 4.70 10.98
CA ARG A 152 10.16 4.92 11.53
C ARG A 152 9.16 4.07 10.77
N VAL A 153 8.51 3.15 11.48
CA VAL A 153 7.55 2.21 10.92
C VAL A 153 6.11 2.66 11.20
N LYS A 154 5.21 2.42 10.23
CA LYS A 154 3.77 2.59 10.40
C LYS A 154 3.11 1.22 10.56
N GLU A 155 1.88 1.19 11.05
CA GLU A 155 1.11 -0.05 11.09
C GLU A 155 1.03 -0.71 9.71
N ARG A 156 1.11 -2.04 9.68
CA ARG A 156 1.03 -2.88 8.47
C ARG A 156 2.11 -2.58 7.42
N CYS A 157 3.32 -2.19 7.83
CA CYS A 157 4.46 -2.06 6.93
C CYS A 157 5.33 -3.32 6.85
N LYS A 158 6.04 -3.50 5.74
CA LYS A 158 7.07 -4.53 5.57
C LYS A 158 8.43 -3.86 5.49
N ILE A 159 9.38 -4.34 6.29
CA ILE A 159 10.80 -3.95 6.20
C ILE A 159 11.53 -5.02 5.40
N CYS A 160 12.27 -4.60 4.38
CA CYS A 160 13.13 -5.46 3.59
C CYS A 160 14.56 -4.91 3.65
N TRP A 161 15.54 -5.79 3.74
CA TRP A 161 16.95 -5.43 3.70
C TRP A 161 17.72 -6.43 2.84
N GLN A 162 18.83 -5.95 2.29
CA GLN A 162 19.82 -6.76 1.59
C GLN A 162 21.18 -6.13 1.90
N TYR A 163 22.17 -6.95 2.19
CA TYR A 163 23.54 -6.51 2.40
C TYR A 163 24.51 -7.50 1.76
N MET A 164 25.72 -7.03 1.49
CA MET A 164 26.86 -7.81 1.04
C MET A 164 28.08 -7.31 1.82
N THR A 165 28.93 -8.23 2.25
CA THR A 165 30.20 -7.91 2.89
C THR A 165 31.33 -8.36 1.96
N ASP A 166 32.35 -7.52 1.83
CA ASP A 166 33.56 -7.86 1.07
C ASP A 166 34.47 -8.75 1.93
N ASP A 167 34.60 -8.41 3.21
CA ASP A 167 35.48 -9.05 4.17
C ASP A 167 34.73 -9.39 5.47
N ASP A 168 35.02 -10.58 6.02
CA ASP A 168 34.51 -11.11 7.29
C ASP A 168 32.97 -11.17 7.43
N ASP A 169 32.53 -11.90 8.44
CA ASP A 169 31.11 -11.99 8.80
C ASP A 169 30.70 -10.80 9.69
N ILE A 170 29.46 -10.34 9.53
CA ILE A 170 28.88 -9.29 10.37
C ILE A 170 27.72 -9.82 11.23
N GLY A 171 27.61 -9.29 12.45
CA GLY A 171 26.42 -9.47 13.27
C GLY A 171 25.29 -8.56 12.80
N PHE A 172 24.13 -9.13 12.48
CA PHE A 172 22.93 -8.39 12.08
C PHE A 172 21.78 -8.63 13.06
N ALA A 173 21.16 -7.56 13.53
CA ALA A 173 20.00 -7.63 14.42
C ALA A 173 19.01 -6.49 14.17
N ILE A 174 17.74 -6.77 14.43
CA ILE A 174 16.65 -5.81 14.38
C ILE A 174 16.08 -5.67 15.78
N HIS A 175 15.99 -4.42 16.24
CA HIS A 175 15.44 -4.08 17.55
C HIS A 175 14.27 -3.12 17.37
N PHE A 176 13.17 -3.39 18.06
CA PHE A 176 12.05 -2.47 18.15
C PHE A 176 12.25 -1.57 19.38
N ASP A 177 12.28 -0.26 19.15
CA ASP A 177 12.37 0.73 20.22
C ASP A 177 11.06 1.55 20.27
N PRO A 178 10.24 1.39 21.31
CA PRO A 178 8.98 2.11 21.44
C PRO A 178 9.16 3.62 21.70
N SER A 179 10.35 4.07 22.11
CA SER A 179 10.61 5.49 22.41
C SER A 179 10.66 6.39 21.17
N PHE A 180 10.70 5.81 19.96
CA PHE A 180 10.71 6.54 18.69
C PHE A 180 9.31 6.80 18.10
N GLN A 181 8.23 6.49 18.82
CA GLN A 181 6.86 6.87 18.44
C GLN A 181 6.57 8.30 18.92
N VAL A 182 6.63 9.27 18.01
CA VAL A 182 6.04 10.62 18.18
C VAL A 182 4.97 10.82 17.13
#